data_AF-A0A0E0FBQ1-F1
#
_entry.id   AF-A0A0E0FBQ1-F1
#
_cell.length_a   1.000
_cell.length_b   1.000
_cell.length_c   1.000
_cell.angle_alpha   90.00
_cell.angle_beta   90.00
_cell.angle_gamma   90.00
#
_symmetry.space_group_name_H-M   'P 1'
#
loop_
_entity.id
_entity.type
_entity.pdbx_description
1 polymer ?
#
loop_
_entity_poly.entity_id
_entity_poly.type
_entity_poly.pdbx_seq_one_letter_code
_entity_poly.pdbx_strand_id
1 'polypeptide(L)'
;MGSDHDNLVLEALTMASDAERVLHVTMSNLLYPVTEDLLHRAFYAYRSKKIYMYQMETRVEASVQFQSHEDAEYGQNTFHRRNFYNGCCRMDIHLELSSPAATSSNSALTTPFPGNRRVKD
;
A
#
# COMPACT_ATOMS: atom_id res chain seq x y z
N MET A 1 -26.15 -32.65 -12.98
CA MET A 1 -25.75 -31.94 -11.75
C MET A 1 -24.24 -31.87 -11.72
N GLY A 2 -23.70 -30.66 -11.60
CA GLY A 2 -22.31 -30.41 -11.22
C GLY A 2 -21.41 -30.04 -12.38
N SER A 3 -21.17 -28.73 -12.57
CA SER A 3 -19.84 -28.11 -12.75
C SER A 3 -20.00 -26.64 -13.17
N ASP A 4 -20.58 -25.82 -12.29
CA ASP A 4 -20.61 -24.34 -12.43
C ASP A 4 -19.74 -23.66 -11.35
N HIS A 5 -18.92 -24.43 -10.62
CA HIS A 5 -18.20 -23.92 -9.44
C HIS A 5 -16.77 -23.45 -9.74
N ASP A 6 -16.21 -23.83 -10.89
CA ASP A 6 -14.79 -23.58 -11.22
C ASP A 6 -14.57 -22.19 -11.84
N ASN A 7 -15.59 -21.62 -12.49
CA ASN A 7 -15.50 -20.30 -13.13
C ASN A 7 -15.61 -19.14 -12.12
N LEU A 8 -16.41 -19.30 -11.06
CA LEU A 8 -16.59 -18.29 -10.01
C LEU A 8 -15.32 -18.06 -9.18
N VAL A 9 -14.52 -19.12 -8.97
CA VAL A 9 -13.26 -19.06 -8.23
C VAL A 9 -12.18 -18.33 -9.04
N LEU A 10 -12.11 -18.57 -10.35
CA LEU A 10 -11.18 -17.88 -11.24
C LEU A 10 -11.52 -16.40 -11.41
N GLU A 11 -12.80 -16.03 -11.48
CA GLU A 11 -13.20 -14.60 -11.49
C GLU A 11 -12.85 -13.91 -10.18
N ALA A 12 -13.06 -14.55 -9.02
CA ALA A 12 -12.66 -14.01 -7.72
C ALA A 12 -11.14 -13.87 -7.59
N LEU A 13 -10.36 -14.86 -8.06
CA LEU A 13 -8.89 -14.79 -8.12
C LEU A 13 -8.39 -13.73 -9.09
N THR A 14 -9.09 -13.52 -10.21
CA THR A 14 -8.73 -12.49 -11.20
C THR A 14 -9.01 -11.09 -10.65
N MET A 15 -10.15 -10.88 -9.99
CA MET A 15 -10.49 -9.64 -9.27
C MET A 15 -9.50 -9.38 -8.12
N ALA A 16 -9.13 -10.42 -7.37
CA ALA A 16 -8.13 -10.34 -6.30
C ALA A 16 -6.74 -9.95 -6.84
N SER A 17 -6.35 -10.49 -7.99
CA SER A 17 -5.08 -10.18 -8.66
C SER A 17 -5.02 -8.77 -9.24
N ASP A 18 -6.18 -8.19 -9.58
CA ASP A 18 -6.28 -6.81 -10.05
C ASP A 18 -6.17 -5.83 -8.88
N ALA A 19 -6.79 -6.15 -7.75
CA ALA A 19 -6.68 -5.39 -6.51
C ALA A 19 -5.24 -5.36 -5.97
N GLU A 20 -4.51 -6.48 -6.09
CA GLU A 20 -3.09 -6.58 -5.71
C GLU A 20 -2.20 -5.51 -6.38
N ARG A 21 -2.65 -4.94 -7.50
CA ARG A 21 -1.91 -3.92 -8.27
C ARG A 21 -2.42 -2.51 -8.03
N VAL A 22 -3.27 -2.30 -7.03
CA VAL A 22 -3.84 -1.00 -6.68
C VAL A 22 -3.14 -0.46 -5.42
N LEU A 23 -2.65 0.77 -5.52
CA LEU A 23 -2.18 1.53 -4.36
C LEU A 23 -3.26 2.49 -3.90
N HIS A 24 -3.64 2.37 -2.63
CA HIS A 24 -4.43 3.37 -1.95
C HIS A 24 -3.49 4.41 -1.32
N VAL A 25 -3.63 5.66 -1.74
CA VAL A 25 -2.84 6.80 -1.31
C VAL A 25 -3.73 7.73 -0.50
N THR A 26 -3.41 7.93 0.77
CA THR A 26 -4.11 8.88 1.64
C THR A 26 -3.20 10.05 1.95
N MET A 27 -3.64 11.25 1.60
CA MET A 27 -2.92 12.49 1.86
C MET A 27 -3.56 13.24 3.01
N SER A 28 -2.78 13.47 4.05
CA SER A 28 -3.17 14.22 5.24
C SER A 28 -2.40 15.54 5.31
N ASN A 29 -2.91 16.48 6.10
CA ASN A 29 -2.29 17.80 6.31
C ASN A 29 -2.22 18.63 5.00
N LEU A 30 -3.37 18.74 4.33
CA LEU A 30 -3.54 19.46 3.07
C LEU A 30 -3.51 20.97 3.28
N LEU A 31 -2.31 21.54 3.25
CA LEU A 31 -2.10 22.99 3.30
C LEU A 31 -2.19 23.63 1.92
N TYR A 32 -1.96 22.84 0.87
CA TYR A 32 -2.06 23.25 -0.53
C TYR A 32 -3.01 22.34 -1.29
N PRO A 33 -3.74 22.89 -2.28
CA PRO A 33 -4.60 22.09 -3.13
C PRO A 33 -3.76 21.06 -3.89
N VAL A 34 -4.18 19.79 -3.80
CA VAL A 34 -3.61 18.69 -4.55
C VAL A 34 -4.59 18.33 -5.66
N THR A 35 -4.20 18.56 -6.91
CA THR A 35 -5.04 18.27 -8.08
C THR A 35 -4.75 16.88 -8.63
N GLU A 36 -5.71 16.34 -9.40
CA GLU A 36 -5.55 15.06 -10.07
C GLU A 36 -4.33 15.09 -11.01
N ASP A 37 -4.12 16.17 -11.76
CA ASP A 37 -2.97 16.32 -12.67
C ASP A 37 -1.62 16.13 -11.99
N LEU A 38 -1.49 16.61 -10.74
CA LEU A 38 -0.27 16.51 -9.97
C LEU A 38 0.01 15.07 -9.51
N LEU A 39 -1.02 14.37 -9.03
CA LEU A 39 -0.93 12.93 -8.78
C LEU A 39 -0.64 12.18 -10.07
N HIS A 40 -1.36 12.50 -11.14
CA HIS A 40 -1.20 11.86 -12.44
C HIS A 40 0.24 11.98 -12.90
N ARG A 41 0.82 13.18 -12.87
CA ARG A 41 2.23 13.38 -13.24
C ARG A 41 3.21 12.63 -12.32
N ALA A 42 2.96 12.62 -11.01
CA ALA A 42 3.84 11.95 -10.04
C ALA A 42 3.85 10.43 -10.25
N PHE A 43 2.69 9.81 -10.41
CA PHE A 43 2.53 8.37 -10.56
C PHE A 43 2.73 7.87 -12.00
N TYR A 44 2.57 8.74 -13.00
CA TYR A 44 2.83 8.42 -14.41
C TYR A 44 4.27 7.98 -14.66
N ALA A 45 5.24 8.54 -13.93
CA ALA A 45 6.64 8.12 -13.98
C ALA A 45 6.85 6.66 -13.53
N TYR A 46 5.90 6.09 -12.79
CA TYR A 46 5.94 4.75 -12.19
C TYR A 46 4.99 3.77 -12.90
N ARG A 47 4.63 4.05 -14.16
CA ARG A 47 3.77 3.16 -14.99
C ARG A 47 2.34 2.98 -14.45
N SER A 48 1.81 3.97 -13.75
CA SER A 48 0.39 3.98 -13.39
C SER A 48 -0.50 3.93 -14.63
N LYS A 49 -1.53 3.08 -14.59
CA LYS A 49 -2.49 2.86 -15.68
C LYS A 49 -3.75 3.70 -15.52
N LYS A 50 -4.29 3.74 -14.30
CA LYS A 50 -5.46 4.54 -13.94
C LYS A 50 -5.28 5.16 -12.56
N ILE A 51 -5.79 6.36 -12.40
CA ILE A 51 -5.74 7.10 -11.14
C ILE A 51 -7.14 7.63 -10.89
N TYR A 52 -7.63 7.38 -9.68
CA TYR A 52 -8.90 7.91 -9.18
C TYR A 52 -8.60 8.79 -7.98
N MET A 53 -9.06 10.03 -7.98
CA MET A 53 -8.82 10.95 -6.88
C MET A 53 -10.15 11.36 -6.22
N TYR A 54 -10.17 11.31 -4.90
CA TYR A 54 -11.29 11.67 -4.05
C TYR A 54 -10.82 12.71 -3.03
N GLN A 55 -11.21 13.96 -3.23
CA GLN A 55 -11.01 14.99 -2.21
C GLN A 55 -12.13 14.92 -1.18
N MET A 56 -11.75 14.84 0.09
CA MET A 56 -12.63 15.02 1.25
C MET A 56 -12.31 16.35 1.94
N GLU A 57 -13.08 16.72 2.96
CA GLU A 57 -12.91 17.99 3.68
C GLU A 57 -11.51 18.22 4.25
N THR A 58 -10.86 17.16 4.75
CA THR A 58 -9.57 17.27 5.46
C THR A 58 -8.47 16.35 4.92
N ARG A 59 -8.77 15.56 3.87
CA ARG A 59 -7.84 14.60 3.28
C ARG A 59 -8.13 14.37 1.80
N VAL A 60 -7.12 13.94 1.06
CA VAL A 60 -7.28 13.45 -0.32
C VAL A 60 -6.99 11.97 -0.30
N GLU A 61 -7.92 11.18 -0.80
CA GLU A 61 -7.71 9.76 -1.09
C GLU A 61 -7.51 9.61 -2.59
N ALA A 62 -6.58 8.75 -2.99
CA ALA A 62 -6.38 8.41 -4.38
C ALA A 62 -6.10 6.92 -4.53
N SER A 63 -6.66 6.32 -5.56
CA SER A 63 -6.42 4.93 -5.91
C SER A 63 -5.68 4.89 -7.24
N VAL A 64 -4.48 4.32 -7.22
CA VAL A 64 -3.59 4.23 -8.38
C VAL A 64 -3.48 2.77 -8.78
N GLN A 65 -3.95 2.43 -9.98
CA GLN A 65 -3.86 1.09 -10.53
C GLN A 65 -2.60 0.98 -11.40
N PHE A 66 -1.77 -0.02 -11.13
CA PHE A 66 -0.53 -0.31 -11.85
C PHE A 66 -0.70 -1.43 -12.87
N GLN A 67 0.28 -1.58 -13.75
CA GLN A 67 0.30 -2.67 -14.72
C GLN A 67 0.67 -4.01 -14.06
N SER A 68 1.62 -3.98 -13.12
CA SER A 68 2.14 -5.14 -12.40
C SER A 68 2.26 -4.85 -10.90
N HIS A 69 2.27 -5.92 -10.09
CA HIS A 69 2.45 -5.85 -8.64
C HIS A 69 3.78 -5.22 -8.25
N GLU A 70 4.87 -5.61 -8.92
CA GLU A 70 6.22 -5.10 -8.66
C GLU A 70 6.30 -3.57 -8.82
N ASP A 71 5.62 -3.02 -9.83
CA ASP A 71 5.54 -1.56 -10.04
C ASP A 71 4.78 -0.87 -8.89
N ALA A 72 3.71 -1.52 -8.38
CA ALA A 72 2.94 -1.03 -7.24
C ALA A 72 3.76 -1.04 -5.94
N GLU A 73 4.46 -2.14 -5.65
CA GLU A 73 5.36 -2.23 -4.49
C GLU A 73 6.50 -1.20 -4.57
N TYR A 74 7.09 -1.03 -5.75
CA TYR A 74 8.14 -0.04 -5.98
C TYR A 74 7.61 1.39 -5.77
N GLY A 75 6.42 1.69 -6.29
CA GLY A 75 5.73 2.96 -6.07
C GLY A 75 5.43 3.19 -4.59
N GLN A 76 4.91 2.17 -3.89
CA GLN A 76 4.66 2.24 -2.45
C GLN A 76 5.94 2.57 -1.70
N ASN A 77 7.01 1.79 -1.86
CA ASN A 77 8.26 2.03 -1.13
C ASN A 77 8.87 3.40 -1.44
N THR A 78 8.65 3.90 -2.65
CA THR A 78 9.15 5.22 -3.05
C THR A 78 8.38 6.35 -2.40
N PHE A 79 7.05 6.30 -2.36
CA PHE A 79 6.22 7.43 -1.92
C PHE A 79 5.63 7.26 -0.51
N HIS A 80 5.67 6.07 0.08
CA HIS A 80 5.13 5.80 1.41
C HIS A 80 5.81 6.70 2.45
N ARG A 81 4.99 7.42 3.21
CA ARG A 81 5.41 8.39 4.24
C ARG A 81 6.28 9.54 3.73
N ARG A 82 6.29 9.79 2.42
CA ARG A 82 6.89 11.01 1.87
C ARG A 82 5.89 12.16 1.89
N ASN A 83 6.43 13.37 1.86
CA ASN A 83 5.64 14.58 1.75
C ASN A 83 5.55 14.96 0.27
N PHE A 84 4.34 15.23 -0.22
CA PHE A 84 4.15 15.71 -1.59
C PHE A 84 4.69 17.13 -1.78
N TYR A 85 4.63 17.93 -0.71
CA TYR A 85 5.24 19.26 -0.64
C TYR A 85 6.21 19.32 0.54
N ASN A 86 7.16 20.25 0.51
CA ASN A 86 8.20 20.34 1.52
C ASN A 86 7.59 20.67 2.91
N GLY A 87 7.38 19.64 3.74
CA GLY A 87 6.81 19.76 5.09
C GLY A 87 5.29 19.67 5.21
N CYS A 88 4.56 19.36 4.14
CA CYS A 88 3.10 19.21 4.18
C CYS A 88 2.58 18.20 3.16
N CYS A 89 1.27 17.87 3.21
CA CYS A 89 0.64 16.88 2.34
C CYS A 89 1.34 15.51 2.43
N ARG A 90 1.36 14.95 3.64
CA ARG A 90 1.98 13.66 3.90
C ARG A 90 1.18 12.56 3.19
N MET A 91 1.84 11.82 2.32
CA MET A 91 1.27 10.67 1.64
C MET A 91 1.50 9.41 2.47
N ASP A 92 0.42 8.73 2.80
CA ASP A 92 0.42 7.38 3.33
C ASP A 92 -0.04 6.46 2.21
N ILE A 93 0.69 5.37 1.96
CA ILE A 93 0.40 4.48 0.82
C ILE A 93 0.26 3.06 1.29
N HIS A 94 -0.86 2.46 0.94
CA HIS A 94 -1.21 1.10 1.28
C HIS A 94 -1.48 0.32 0.00
N LEU A 95 -0.78 -0.78 -0.17
CA LEU A 95 -1.04 -1.73 -1.25
C LEU A 95 -2.33 -2.48 -0.92
N GLU A 96 -3.29 -2.49 -1.84
CA GLU A 96 -4.53 -3.27 -1.73
C GLU A 96 -4.19 -4.75 -1.96
N LEU A 97 -3.62 -5.39 -0.95
CA LEU A 97 -3.44 -6.83 -0.97
C LEU A 97 -4.82 -7.47 -0.77
N SER A 98 -5.34 -8.13 -1.80
CA SER A 98 -6.49 -9.02 -1.65
C SER A 98 -6.05 -10.19 -0.78
N SER A 99 -6.26 -10.10 0.53
CA SER A 99 -5.87 -11.13 1.49
C SER A 99 -6.44 -12.49 1.10
N PRO A 100 -5.61 -13.55 1.17
CA PRO A 100 -6.04 -14.71 1.96
C PRO A 100 -4.97 -15.17 2.96
N ALA A 101 -4.44 -14.30 3.83
CA ALA A 101 -3.76 -14.73 5.06
C ALA A 101 -3.23 -13.56 5.90
N ALA A 102 -3.88 -13.30 7.03
CA ALA A 102 -3.12 -12.97 8.23
C ALA A 102 -2.34 -14.23 8.66
N THR A 103 -1.11 -14.41 8.18
CA THR A 103 -0.15 -15.28 8.87
C THR A 103 0.97 -14.42 9.42
N SER A 104 0.68 -13.90 10.63
CA SER A 104 1.63 -13.69 11.73
C SER A 104 3.11 -13.75 11.33
N SER A 105 3.66 -12.60 10.90
CA SER A 105 5.07 -12.33 11.14
C SER A 105 5.20 -11.78 12.54
N ASN A 106 5.24 -12.69 13.53
CA ASN A 106 5.67 -12.42 14.89
C ASN A 106 7.12 -11.96 14.85
N SER A 107 7.27 -10.66 14.62
CA SER A 107 8.50 -9.91 14.77
C SER A 107 8.78 -9.79 16.26
N ALA A 108 9.41 -10.80 16.86
CA ALA A 108 9.93 -10.69 18.21
C ALA A 108 11.15 -9.75 18.18
N LEU A 109 10.90 -8.48 18.49
CA LEU A 109 11.88 -7.42 18.59
C LEU A 109 12.50 -7.39 20.01
N THR A 110 13.84 -7.47 20.10
CA THR A 110 14.72 -6.79 21.09
C THR A 110 14.73 -7.32 22.55
N THR A 111 15.69 -8.17 22.99
CA THR A 111 17.01 -7.93 23.67
C THR A 111 16.96 -7.11 24.98
N PRO A 112 17.90 -7.15 25.98
CA PRO A 112 19.27 -7.73 26.05
C PRO A 112 19.65 -8.47 27.38
N PHE A 113 20.84 -9.09 27.43
CA PHE A 113 21.50 -9.64 28.65
C PHE A 113 21.80 -8.55 29.71
N PRO A 114 21.83 -8.84 31.03
CA PRO A 114 23.09 -9.24 31.69
C PRO A 114 22.95 -10.15 32.95
N GLY A 115 24.01 -10.88 33.34
CA GLY A 115 24.05 -11.47 34.69
C GLY A 115 25.05 -12.59 34.95
N ASN A 116 26.34 -12.27 34.97
CA ASN A 116 27.41 -13.16 35.45
C ASN A 116 27.33 -13.41 36.97
N ARG A 117 27.42 -14.68 37.43
CA ARG A 117 28.31 -15.21 38.52
C ARG A 117 27.78 -16.57 39.02
N ARG A 118 28.57 -17.66 38.93
CA ARG A 118 29.53 -18.20 39.96
C ARG A 118 28.75 -18.75 41.17
N VAL A 119 28.79 -20.03 41.57
CA VAL A 119 29.88 -20.90 42.10
C VAL A 119 29.30 -22.33 42.20
N LYS A 120 29.96 -23.39 41.72
CA LYS A 120 30.75 -24.38 42.49
C LYS A 120 30.06 -24.86 43.78
N ASP A 121 29.55 -26.10 43.77
CA ASP A 121 30.12 -27.28 44.45
C ASP A 121 29.55 -28.57 43.82
#